data_AF-A0A2E9FC63-F1
#
_entry.id   AF-A0A2E9FC63-F1
#
_cell.length_a   1.000
_cell.length_b   1.000
_cell.length_c   1.000
_cell.angle_alpha   90.00
_cell.angle_beta   90.00
_cell.angle_gamma   90.00
#
_symmetry.space_group_name_H-M   'P 1'
#
loop_
_entity.id
_entity.type
_entity.pdbx_description
1 polymer ?
#
loop_
_entity_poly.entity_id
_entity_poly.type
_entity_poly.pdbx_seq_one_letter_code
_entity_poly.pdbx_strand_id
1 'polypeptide(L)'
;MSSRLYPADFMWFKRYLFLRNDTPGCIRHEKGNTFSEIYLSYLGGPKGVCIPSSEFFTSFPPDLKFGYRRDLNKTPANFIRAYHLRDKKTGESGPWLAGITLEPSIVYEAWCSQRLGNIIVMVLEIHGKPVKAGESFTATHIVGYFDTIADMHNIYNHYKGHTVLTADNSDWRLAR
;
A
#
# COMPACT_ATOMS: atom_id res chain seq x y z
N MET A 1 47.92 -20.29 -33.01
CA MET A 1 47.44 -20.45 -31.62
C MET A 1 46.38 -19.40 -31.37
N SER A 2 45.22 -19.86 -30.92
CA SER A 2 43.91 -19.20 -30.93
C SER A 2 43.82 -17.95 -30.05
N SER A 3 43.54 -16.79 -30.66
CA SER A 3 42.94 -15.64 -30.00
C SER A 3 41.49 -15.99 -29.62
N ARG A 4 41.22 -16.32 -28.35
CA ARG A 4 39.85 -16.34 -27.83
C ARG A 4 39.37 -14.90 -27.70
N LEU A 5 38.65 -14.43 -28.70
CA LEU A 5 37.66 -13.39 -28.53
C LEU A 5 36.61 -13.95 -27.55
N TYR A 6 36.61 -13.46 -26.32
CA TYR A 6 35.45 -13.63 -25.45
C TYR A 6 34.27 -12.92 -26.15
N PRO A 7 33.14 -13.60 -26.44
CA PRO A 7 31.97 -12.89 -26.87
C PRO A 7 31.60 -11.91 -25.75
N ALA A 8 31.29 -10.67 -26.13
CA ALA A 8 30.64 -9.71 -25.26
C ALA A 8 29.25 -10.28 -24.92
N ASP A 9 29.21 -11.19 -23.95
CA ASP A 9 27.99 -11.70 -23.37
C ASP A 9 27.24 -10.50 -22.81
N PHE A 10 26.07 -10.24 -23.40
CA PHE A 10 25.07 -9.28 -22.99
C PHE A 10 24.86 -9.36 -21.46
N MET A 11 25.61 -8.55 -20.72
CA MET A 11 25.37 -8.30 -19.32
C MET A 11 24.11 -7.45 -19.25
N TRP A 12 22.95 -8.11 -19.28
CA TRP A 12 21.66 -7.47 -19.05
C TRP A 12 21.75 -6.71 -17.73
N PHE A 13 21.80 -5.38 -17.82
CA PHE A 13 21.76 -4.50 -16.67
C PHE A 13 20.42 -4.73 -15.97
N LYS A 14 20.41 -5.58 -14.94
CA LYS A 14 19.24 -5.83 -14.10
C LYS A 14 18.96 -4.58 -13.28
N ARG A 15 18.06 -3.72 -13.77
CA ARG A 15 17.58 -2.56 -13.02
C ARG A 15 16.47 -3.02 -12.08
N TYR A 16 16.56 -2.59 -10.82
CA TYR A 16 15.46 -2.77 -9.87
C TYR A 16 14.40 -1.73 -10.21
N LEU A 17 13.15 -2.20 -10.32
CA LEU A 17 12.02 -1.32 -10.60
C LEU A 17 11.13 -1.23 -9.38
N PHE A 18 10.75 0.01 -9.07
CA PHE A 18 9.86 0.35 -7.98
C PHE A 18 8.76 1.23 -8.55
N LEU A 19 7.51 0.95 -8.20
CA LEU A 19 6.40 1.90 -8.38
C LEU A 19 5.97 2.38 -7.01
N ARG A 20 5.75 3.68 -6.88
CA ARG A 20 5.34 4.31 -5.63
C ARG A 20 4.04 5.05 -5.85
N ASN A 21 3.07 4.82 -4.97
CA ASN A 21 1.78 5.52 -4.97
C ASN A 21 1.32 5.81 -3.55
N ASP A 22 0.34 6.70 -3.40
CA ASP A 22 -0.39 6.89 -2.15
C ASP A 22 -1.67 6.06 -2.21
N THR A 23 -1.84 5.11 -1.29
CA THR A 23 -3.00 4.18 -1.26
C THR A 23 -3.52 4.01 0.17
N PRO A 24 -4.80 4.30 0.45
CA PRO A 24 -5.85 4.75 -0.47
C PRO A 24 -5.75 6.21 -0.95
N GLY A 25 -4.81 6.98 -0.39
CA GLY A 25 -4.60 8.39 -0.75
C GLY A 25 -4.04 9.16 0.45
N CYS A 26 -3.72 10.44 0.26
CA CYS A 26 -3.27 11.29 1.35
C CYS A 26 -4.45 11.82 2.18
N ILE A 27 -4.22 12.04 3.47
CA ILE A 27 -5.22 12.59 4.39
C ILE A 27 -4.84 14.02 4.74
N ARG A 28 -5.65 15.00 4.34
CA ARG A 28 -5.50 16.39 4.81
C ARG A 28 -6.35 16.58 6.05
N HIS A 29 -5.76 17.10 7.12
CA HIS A 29 -6.44 17.27 8.41
C HIS A 29 -5.84 18.43 9.20
N GLU A 30 -6.64 19.03 10.08
CA GLU A 30 -6.15 19.92 11.13
C GLU A 30 -6.51 19.28 12.46
N LYS A 31 -5.51 18.76 13.18
CA LYS A 31 -5.70 18.01 14.44
C LYS A 31 -6.79 16.92 14.39
N GLY A 32 -6.92 16.23 13.25
CA GLY A 32 -7.82 15.07 13.12
C GLY A 32 -9.29 15.45 12.92
N ASN A 33 -9.55 16.62 12.34
CA ASN A 33 -10.92 17.06 12.04
C ASN A 33 -11.58 16.33 10.85
N THR A 34 -10.81 15.62 10.00
CA THR A 34 -11.32 14.87 8.83
C THR A 34 -11.23 13.36 8.97
N PHE A 35 -10.56 12.87 10.02
CA PHE A 35 -10.45 11.45 10.32
C PHE A 35 -10.29 11.22 11.83
N SER A 36 -10.80 10.11 12.35
CA SER A 36 -10.68 9.76 13.77
C SER A 36 -9.47 8.88 14.06
N GLU A 37 -9.20 7.91 13.17
CA GLU A 37 -8.15 6.89 13.32
C GLU A 37 -7.71 6.32 11.97
N ILE A 38 -6.54 5.68 11.95
CA ILE A 38 -5.97 4.95 10.81
C ILE A 38 -5.84 3.47 11.18
N TYR A 39 -6.28 2.60 10.29
CA TYR A 39 -6.09 1.16 10.39
C TYR A 39 -4.98 0.69 9.46
N LEU A 40 -3.98 -0.03 10.01
CA LEU A 40 -2.89 -0.66 9.26
C LEU A 40 -2.84 -2.15 9.59
N SER A 41 -3.14 -3.02 8.63
CA SER A 41 -3.20 -4.47 8.90
C SER A 41 -1.83 -5.14 8.97
N TYR A 42 -0.79 -4.50 8.45
CA TYR A 42 0.58 -5.01 8.44
C TYR A 42 1.36 -4.74 9.74
N LEU A 43 0.75 -4.06 10.71
CA LEU A 43 1.30 -3.82 12.05
C LEU A 43 0.42 -4.54 13.10
N GLY A 44 0.94 -4.84 14.28
CA GLY A 44 0.12 -5.42 15.37
C GLY A 44 -0.30 -6.89 15.17
N GLY A 45 0.31 -7.61 14.22
CA GLY A 45 0.03 -9.02 13.96
C GLY A 45 -1.29 -9.24 13.19
N PRO A 46 -1.99 -10.38 13.38
CA PRO A 46 -3.13 -10.75 12.54
C PRO A 46 -4.35 -9.83 12.68
N LYS A 47 -4.41 -9.00 13.74
CA LYS A 47 -5.52 -8.08 13.99
C LYS A 47 -5.32 -6.71 13.34
N GLY A 48 -4.11 -6.37 12.89
CA GLY A 48 -3.78 -5.00 12.54
C GLY A 48 -3.68 -4.09 13.78
N VAL A 49 -3.50 -2.79 13.54
CA VAL A 49 -3.56 -1.75 14.57
C VAL A 49 -4.45 -0.60 14.14
N CYS A 50 -5.28 -0.11 15.06
CA CYS A 50 -5.96 1.18 14.93
C CYS A 50 -5.13 2.26 15.65
N ILE A 51 -4.77 3.30 14.93
CA ILE A 51 -3.90 4.38 15.39
C ILE A 51 -4.75 5.64 15.51
N PRO A 52 -4.87 6.24 16.71
CA PRO A 52 -5.70 7.43 16.88
C PRO A 52 -5.09 8.63 16.15
N SER A 53 -5.94 9.54 15.67
CA SER A 53 -5.52 10.77 14.96
C SER A 53 -4.51 11.62 15.73
N SER A 54 -4.49 11.55 17.07
CA SER A 54 -3.53 12.24 17.93
C SER A 54 -2.07 11.88 17.65
N GLU A 55 -1.79 10.67 17.14
CA GLU A 55 -0.44 10.25 16.76
C GLU A 55 0.16 11.05 15.60
N PHE A 56 -0.69 11.78 14.86
CA PHE A 56 -0.36 12.52 13.65
C PHE A 56 -0.42 14.04 13.84
N PHE A 57 -0.45 14.55 15.08
CA PHE A 57 -0.50 16.00 15.33
C PHE A 57 0.85 16.69 15.11
N THR A 58 1.94 15.93 15.13
CA THR A 58 3.30 16.40 14.90
C THR A 58 3.91 15.64 13.74
N SER A 59 4.67 16.33 12.88
CA SER A 59 5.38 15.67 11.78
C SER A 59 6.45 14.71 12.28
N PHE A 60 6.64 13.60 11.57
CA PHE A 60 7.70 12.63 11.84
C PHE A 60 8.22 12.00 10.54
N PRO A 61 9.48 11.51 10.52
CA PRO A 61 10.02 10.88 9.33
C PRO A 61 9.38 9.49 9.08
N PRO A 62 9.43 8.97 7.84
CA PRO A 62 8.68 7.77 7.42
C PRO A 62 8.97 6.51 8.23
N ASP A 63 10.20 6.38 8.69
CA ASP A 63 10.79 5.23 9.34
C ASP A 63 10.62 5.23 10.86
N LEU A 64 10.07 6.30 11.45
CA LEU A 64 10.02 6.43 12.92
C LEU A 64 8.93 5.58 13.60
N LYS A 65 7.73 5.51 13.03
CA LYS A 65 6.54 4.95 13.72
C LYS A 65 5.85 3.82 12.96
N PHE A 66 5.33 4.10 11.77
CA PHE A 66 4.33 3.25 11.09
C PHE A 66 4.83 2.73 9.73
N GLY A 67 6.07 2.22 9.73
CA GLY A 67 6.74 1.67 8.55
C GLY A 67 6.61 0.15 8.43
N TYR A 68 6.59 -0.34 7.20
CA TYR A 68 6.81 -1.73 6.83
C TYR A 68 7.88 -1.80 5.76
N ARG A 69 8.82 -2.73 5.89
CA ARG A 69 9.83 -3.04 4.87
C ARG A 69 9.99 -4.55 4.73
N ARG A 70 9.91 -5.05 3.50
CA ARG A 70 9.94 -6.49 3.18
C ARG A 70 11.25 -7.17 3.55
N ASP A 71 12.37 -6.45 3.51
CA ASP A 71 13.69 -6.98 3.89
C ASP A 71 13.93 -7.02 5.40
N LEU A 72 13.15 -6.26 6.18
CA LEU A 72 13.24 -6.20 7.65
C LEU A 72 12.12 -6.96 8.35
N ASN A 73 11.03 -7.30 7.65
CA ASN A 73 9.81 -7.83 8.23
C ASN A 73 9.30 -9.05 7.46
N LYS A 74 8.61 -9.95 8.16
CA LYS A 74 7.83 -11.00 7.49
C LYS A 74 6.73 -10.38 6.64
N THR A 75 6.48 -10.96 5.47
CA THR A 75 5.33 -10.58 4.64
C THR A 75 4.04 -10.78 5.45
N PRO A 76 3.20 -9.73 5.59
CA PRO A 76 1.97 -9.83 6.36
C PRO A 76 0.93 -10.67 5.59
N ALA A 77 0.01 -11.29 6.33
CA ALA A 77 -1.05 -12.13 5.75
C ALA A 77 -2.07 -11.33 4.92
N ASN A 78 -2.17 -10.03 5.17
CA ASN A 78 -3.03 -9.07 4.47
C ASN A 78 -2.35 -7.70 4.48
N PHE A 79 -2.70 -6.84 3.53
CA PHE A 79 -2.09 -5.51 3.41
C PHE A 79 -3.18 -4.47 3.13
N ILE A 80 -3.88 -4.09 4.20
CA ILE A 80 -5.00 -3.14 4.22
C ILE A 80 -4.55 -1.88 4.94
N ARG A 81 -4.89 -0.74 4.33
CA ARG A 81 -4.60 0.60 4.84
C ARG A 81 -5.88 1.40 4.76
N ALA A 82 -6.36 1.92 5.87
CA ALA A 82 -7.61 2.65 5.89
C ALA A 82 -7.58 3.80 6.89
N TYR A 83 -8.45 4.77 6.71
CA TYR A 83 -8.74 5.77 7.72
C TYR A 83 -10.23 5.99 7.85
N HIS A 84 -10.65 6.17 9.09
CA HIS A 84 -12.04 6.33 9.47
C HIS A 84 -12.42 7.79 9.32
N LEU A 85 -13.32 8.09 8.39
CA LEU A 85 -13.69 9.46 8.07
C LEU A 85 -14.40 10.12 9.24
N ARG A 86 -14.20 11.42 9.35
CA ARG A 86 -14.91 12.27 10.31
C ARG A 86 -15.44 13.48 9.59
N ASP A 87 -16.71 13.79 9.81
CA ASP A 87 -17.28 15.03 9.31
C ASP A 87 -16.67 16.23 10.06
N LYS A 88 -16.14 17.19 9.31
CA LYS A 88 -15.40 18.33 9.87
C LYS A 88 -16.29 19.31 10.65
N LYS A 89 -17.59 19.34 10.38
CA LYS A 89 -18.53 20.31 10.99
C LYS A 89 -19.18 19.76 12.25
N THR A 90 -19.61 18.50 12.20
CA THR A 90 -20.37 17.81 13.24
C THR A 90 -19.49 16.96 14.14
N GLY A 91 -18.33 16.49 13.63
CA GLY A 91 -17.47 15.54 14.33
C GLY A 91 -17.95 14.09 14.26
N GLU A 92 -19.06 13.82 13.56
CA GLU A 92 -19.61 12.48 13.41
C GLU A 92 -18.67 11.56 12.62
N SER A 93 -18.65 10.28 12.97
CA SER A 93 -17.92 9.26 12.25
C SER A 93 -18.63 8.91 10.94
N GLY A 94 -17.88 8.90 9.84
CA GLY A 94 -18.31 8.41 8.54
C GLY A 94 -17.80 6.99 8.27
N PRO A 95 -17.87 6.51 7.02
CA PRO A 95 -17.30 5.21 6.66
C PRO A 95 -15.76 5.27 6.68
N TRP A 96 -15.14 4.10 6.53
CA TRP A 96 -13.71 4.00 6.28
C TRP A 96 -13.42 4.16 4.80
N LEU A 97 -12.39 4.94 4.44
CA LEU A 97 -11.77 4.85 3.11
C LEU A 97 -10.58 3.90 3.21
N ALA A 98 -10.60 2.80 2.45
CA ALA A 98 -9.56 1.78 2.49
C ALA A 98 -8.92 1.52 1.13
N GLY A 99 -7.63 1.18 1.17
CA GLY A 99 -6.86 0.62 0.07
C GLY A 99 -6.36 -0.75 0.47
N ILE A 100 -6.72 -1.76 -0.31
CA ILE A 100 -6.49 -3.18 -0.05
C ILE A 100 -5.58 -3.73 -1.14
N THR A 101 -4.33 -4.06 -0.82
CA THR A 101 -3.42 -4.73 -1.77
C THR A 101 -3.66 -6.23 -1.75
N LEU A 102 -4.00 -6.81 -2.90
CA LEU A 102 -4.44 -8.20 -3.00
C LEU A 102 -3.31 -9.24 -2.94
N GLU A 103 -2.08 -8.81 -3.24
CA GLU A 103 -0.86 -9.63 -3.15
C GLU A 103 0.18 -8.95 -2.24
N PRO A 104 0.20 -9.25 -0.92
CA PRO A 104 1.10 -8.57 0.01
C PRO A 104 2.60 -8.71 -0.33
N SER A 105 3.02 -9.79 -0.98
CA SER A 105 4.45 -10.00 -1.29
C SER A 105 5.01 -9.04 -2.34
N ILE A 106 4.14 -8.37 -3.10
CA ILE A 106 4.56 -7.35 -4.06
C ILE A 106 4.99 -6.06 -3.36
N VAL A 107 4.52 -5.80 -2.14
CA VAL A 107 4.89 -4.59 -1.40
C VAL A 107 6.34 -4.70 -0.95
N TYR A 108 7.16 -3.74 -1.35
CA TYR A 108 8.54 -3.62 -0.89
C TYR A 108 8.60 -2.80 0.41
N GLU A 109 7.95 -1.64 0.42
CA GLU A 109 7.94 -0.72 1.56
C GLU A 109 6.60 0.00 1.66
N ALA A 110 6.16 0.31 2.87
CA ALA A 110 5.00 1.17 3.11
C ALA A 110 5.24 2.04 4.34
N TRP A 111 4.83 3.30 4.28
CA TRP A 111 4.86 4.17 5.45
C TRP A 111 3.61 5.04 5.56
N CYS A 112 3.21 5.30 6.80
CA CYS A 112 2.16 6.24 7.14
C CYS A 112 2.77 7.32 8.04
N SER A 113 2.95 8.53 7.52
CA SER A 113 3.62 9.60 8.28
C SER A 113 2.96 10.95 8.11
N GLN A 114 2.93 11.70 9.21
CA GLN A 114 2.55 13.10 9.19
C GLN A 114 3.67 13.93 8.57
N ARG A 115 3.32 14.75 7.59
CA ARG A 115 4.23 15.71 6.94
C ARG A 115 3.88 17.14 7.30
N LEU A 116 4.82 18.04 7.00
CA LEU A 116 4.56 19.47 7.01
C LEU A 116 3.38 19.79 6.08
N GLY A 117 2.57 20.78 6.46
CA GLY A 117 1.38 21.16 5.68
C GLY A 117 0.15 20.32 5.97
N ASN A 118 0.06 19.71 7.18
CA ASN A 118 -1.18 19.12 7.67
C ASN A 118 -1.70 17.97 6.79
N ILE A 119 -0.75 17.16 6.31
CA ILE A 119 -1.01 16.05 5.40
C ILE A 119 -0.32 14.78 5.90
N ILE A 120 -1.11 13.71 6.01
CA ILE A 120 -0.60 12.36 6.21
C ILE A 120 -0.40 11.76 4.83
N VAL A 121 0.81 11.28 4.56
CA VAL A 121 1.11 10.50 3.36
C VAL A 121 0.99 9.02 3.67
N MET A 122 0.40 8.30 2.73
CA MET A 122 0.22 6.86 2.81
C MET A 122 0.92 6.23 1.62
N VAL A 123 2.24 6.32 1.62
CA VAL A 123 3.05 5.77 0.54
C VAL A 123 3.08 4.26 0.61
N LEU A 124 2.94 3.65 -0.56
CA LEU A 124 3.11 2.25 -0.85
C LEU A 124 4.11 2.13 -2.00
N GLU A 125 5.20 1.42 -1.75
CA GLU A 125 6.20 1.10 -2.76
C GLU A 125 6.12 -0.40 -3.09
N ILE A 126 6.02 -0.71 -4.38
CA ILE A 126 5.81 -2.06 -4.88
C ILE A 126 6.97 -2.55 -5.75
N HIS A 127 7.02 -3.86 -5.90
CA HIS A 127 7.98 -4.67 -6.66
C HIS A 127 9.35 -4.81 -6.00
N GLY A 128 10.27 -3.86 -6.19
CA GLY A 128 11.62 -3.91 -5.63
C GLY A 128 12.40 -5.18 -6.00
N LYS A 129 12.23 -5.65 -7.23
CA LYS A 129 12.92 -6.82 -7.81
C LYS A 129 13.52 -6.42 -9.17
N PRO A 130 14.52 -7.17 -9.68
CA PRO A 130 15.02 -6.98 -11.03
C PRO A 130 13.95 -7.21 -12.09
N VAL A 131 13.88 -6.31 -13.08
CA VAL A 131 13.01 -6.43 -14.27
C VAL A 131 13.87 -6.33 -15.52
N LYS A 132 13.71 -7.25 -16.48
CA LYS A 132 14.38 -7.17 -17.78
C LYS A 132 13.62 -6.24 -18.72
N ALA A 133 14.31 -5.75 -19.75
CA ALA A 133 13.64 -5.02 -20.81
C ALA A 133 12.54 -5.88 -21.46
N GLY A 134 11.33 -5.34 -21.54
CA GLY A 134 10.14 -6.04 -22.05
C GLY A 134 9.36 -6.84 -21.01
N GLU A 135 9.87 -7.01 -19.78
CA GLU A 135 9.09 -7.58 -18.67
C GLU A 135 8.23 -6.50 -18.00
N SER A 136 7.09 -6.93 -17.43
CA SER A 136 6.18 -6.10 -16.64
C SER A 136 6.03 -6.66 -15.24
N PHE A 137 5.66 -5.80 -14.29
CA PHE A 137 5.18 -6.21 -12.98
C PHE A 137 3.83 -5.55 -12.73
N THR A 138 3.01 -6.17 -11.90
CA THR A 138 1.68 -5.69 -11.57
C THR A 138 1.49 -5.65 -10.06
N ALA A 139 0.60 -4.78 -9.61
CA ALA A 139 -0.04 -4.85 -8.32
C ALA A 139 -1.51 -4.50 -8.50
N THR A 140 -2.36 -5.17 -7.74
CA THR A 140 -3.80 -4.95 -7.79
C THR A 140 -4.28 -4.49 -6.42
N HIS A 141 -5.03 -3.39 -6.44
CA HIS A 141 -5.58 -2.77 -5.25
C HIS A 141 -7.09 -2.61 -5.40
N ILE A 142 -7.83 -2.87 -4.32
CA ILE A 142 -9.22 -2.43 -4.19
C ILE A 142 -9.22 -1.15 -3.35
N VAL A 143 -9.83 -0.08 -3.87
CA VAL A 143 -9.98 1.18 -3.15
C VAL A 143 -11.46 1.52 -3.06
N GLY A 144 -11.96 1.77 -1.85
CA GLY A 144 -13.39 2.01 -1.66
C GLY A 144 -13.76 2.39 -0.23
N TYR A 145 -15.05 2.65 -0.05
CA TYR A 145 -15.65 2.93 1.25
C TYR A 145 -16.18 1.65 1.90
N PHE A 146 -15.99 1.51 3.21
CA PHE A 146 -16.38 0.34 4.00
C PHE A 146 -16.99 0.77 5.32
N ASP A 147 -18.00 0.04 5.79
CA ASP A 147 -18.63 0.33 7.08
C ASP A 147 -17.77 -0.17 8.24
N THR A 148 -17.13 -1.33 8.08
CA THR A 148 -16.30 -1.92 9.14
C THR A 148 -14.95 -2.43 8.63
N ILE A 149 -13.98 -2.55 9.55
CA ILE A 149 -12.71 -3.24 9.29
C ILE A 149 -12.96 -4.70 8.88
N ALA A 150 -13.98 -5.35 9.44
CA ALA A 150 -14.34 -6.73 9.08
C ALA A 150 -14.73 -6.86 7.60
N ASP A 151 -15.46 -5.88 7.04
CA ASP A 151 -15.82 -5.86 5.63
C ASP A 151 -14.60 -5.76 4.72
N MET A 152 -13.59 -4.97 5.10
CA MET A 152 -12.32 -4.89 4.36
C MET A 152 -11.61 -6.24 4.34
N HIS A 153 -11.58 -6.96 5.46
CA HIS A 153 -10.98 -8.30 5.54
C HIS A 153 -11.78 -9.33 4.75
N ASN A 154 -13.12 -9.23 4.74
CA ASN A 154 -13.97 -10.09 3.92
C ASN A 154 -13.68 -9.90 2.43
N ILE A 155 -13.60 -8.65 1.96
CA ILE A 155 -13.21 -8.32 0.59
C ILE A 155 -11.78 -8.80 0.28
N TYR A 156 -10.83 -8.57 1.18
CA TYR A 156 -9.47 -9.08 1.01
C TYR A 156 -9.46 -10.61 0.87
N ASN A 157 -10.15 -11.34 1.75
CA ASN A 157 -10.17 -12.80 1.73
C ASN A 157 -10.81 -13.36 0.45
N HIS A 158 -11.81 -12.67 -0.09
CA HIS A 158 -12.44 -13.05 -1.35
C HIS A 158 -11.49 -12.87 -2.54
N TYR A 159 -10.74 -11.77 -2.59
CA TYR A 159 -9.92 -11.40 -3.75
C TYR A 159 -8.40 -11.62 -3.58
N LYS A 160 -7.92 -12.13 -2.45
CA LYS A 160 -6.48 -12.34 -2.22
C LYS A 160 -5.83 -13.19 -3.33
N GLY A 161 -4.64 -12.77 -3.74
CA GLY A 161 -3.84 -13.42 -4.80
C GLY A 161 -4.29 -13.11 -6.23
N HIS A 162 -5.31 -12.27 -6.45
CA HIS A 162 -5.57 -11.72 -7.79
C HIS A 162 -4.52 -10.64 -8.10
N THR A 163 -3.90 -10.74 -9.28
CA THR A 163 -2.78 -9.88 -9.70
C THR A 163 -3.02 -9.16 -11.03
N VAL A 164 -4.18 -9.42 -11.65
CA VAL A 164 -4.56 -8.91 -12.96
C VAL A 164 -5.98 -8.34 -12.88
N LEU A 165 -6.19 -7.16 -13.47
CA LEU A 165 -7.50 -6.62 -13.78
C LEU A 165 -7.69 -6.71 -15.29
N THR A 166 -8.72 -7.44 -15.74
CA THR A 166 -9.14 -7.43 -17.14
C THR A 166 -10.45 -6.68 -17.23
N ALA A 167 -10.55 -5.75 -18.19
CA ALA A 167 -11.77 -5.00 -18.45
C ALA A 167 -12.03 -4.93 -19.96
N ASP A 168 -13.29 -5.04 -20.34
CA ASP A 168 -13.77 -4.83 -21.71
C ASP A 168 -15.03 -3.97 -21.70
N ASN A 169 -15.70 -3.84 -22.85
CA ASN A 169 -16.89 -3.01 -22.98
C ASN A 169 -18.11 -3.53 -22.21
N SER A 170 -18.09 -4.79 -21.75
CA SER A 170 -19.19 -5.43 -21.05
C SER A 170 -18.98 -5.49 -19.55
N ASP A 171 -17.75 -5.75 -19.09
CA ASP A 171 -17.48 -5.90 -17.65
C ASP A 171 -15.99 -5.78 -17.31
N TRP A 172 -15.69 -5.83 -16.01
CA TRP A 172 -14.36 -6.04 -15.47
C TRP A 172 -14.32 -7.27 -14.57
N ARG A 173 -13.15 -7.91 -14.49
CA ARG A 173 -12.90 -9.02 -13.56
C ARG A 173 -11.48 -8.99 -13.02
N LEU A 174 -11.35 -9.44 -11.79
CA LEU A 174 -10.06 -9.75 -11.19
C LEU A 174 -9.65 -11.17 -11.59
N ALA A 175 -8.41 -11.32 -12.05
CA ALA A 175 -7.79 -12.59 -12.41
C ALA A 175 -6.48 -12.78 -11.63
N ARG A 176 -6.05 -14.04 -11.52
CA ARG A 176 -4.79 -14.41 -10.86
C ARG A 176 -3.64 -14.40 -11.84
#